data_AF-A0A0M2JPX5-F1
#
_entry.id   AF-A0A0M2JPX5-F1
#
_cell.length_a   1.000
_cell.length_b   1.000
_cell.length_c   1.000
_cell.angle_alpha   90.00
_cell.angle_beta   90.00
_cell.angle_gamma   90.00
#
_symmetry.space_group_name_H-M   'P 1'
#
loop_
_entity.id
_entity.type
_entity.pdbx_description
1 polymer ?
#
loop_
_entity_poly.entity_id
_entity_poly.type
_entity_poly.pdbx_seq_one_letter_code
_entity_poly.pdbx_strand_id
1 'polypeptide(L)'
;ALEKGLAKSPADRFERCIDFARALANRTGMVAPALGVDPHATMPAQAAAGPRHAKPDRAAARSRGRNLAVVALVLALVAVAATLFVVLRDEPAKTDTVAVPVVVVGADCGTLGAAGITEQRAQAYCAKVSGSDQQLWSLYSSDIAKPTGTGDVPVQVCVQQTNRSQADCQGDIARENADPSANDTLANDTPAPTS
;
A
#
# COMPACT_ATOMS: atom_id res chain seq x y z
N ALA A 1 1.94 4.16 19.42
CA ALA A 1 1.51 3.26 18.32
C ALA A 1 0.74 4.04 17.26
N LEU A 2 -0.45 4.59 17.55
CA LEU A 2 -1.25 5.30 16.54
C LEU A 2 -0.57 6.55 15.95
N GLU A 3 0.00 7.40 16.82
CA GLU A 3 0.75 8.60 16.40
C GLU A 3 1.85 8.28 15.39
N LYS A 4 2.68 7.28 15.70
CA LYS A 4 3.73 6.79 14.79
C LYS A 4 3.17 6.17 13.52
N GLY A 5 2.10 5.37 13.62
CA GLY A 5 1.47 4.73 12.46
C GLY A 5 0.88 5.71 11.44
N LEU A 6 0.48 6.90 11.89
CA LEU A 6 -0.15 7.93 11.08
C LEU A 6 0.77 9.14 10.80
N ALA A 7 2.07 9.01 11.04
CA ALA A 7 3.02 10.10 10.81
C ALA A 7 2.95 10.62 9.37
N LYS A 8 3.13 11.93 9.16
CA LYS A 8 3.01 12.53 7.82
C LYS A 8 4.11 12.02 6.87
N SER A 9 5.32 11.92 7.37
CA SER A 9 6.51 11.38 6.72
C SER A 9 6.53 9.84 6.82
N PRO A 10 6.84 9.12 5.73
CA PRO A 10 6.89 7.66 5.73
C PRO A 10 8.04 7.09 6.58
N ALA A 11 9.19 7.77 6.65
CA ALA A 11 10.33 7.37 7.49
C ALA A 11 10.00 7.37 9.00
N ASP A 12 8.97 8.13 9.40
CA ASP A 12 8.52 8.20 10.78
C ASP A 12 7.41 7.19 11.09
N ARG A 13 7.00 6.35 10.12
CA ARG A 13 6.01 5.29 10.30
C ARG A 13 6.65 3.97 10.72
N PHE A 14 5.82 2.94 10.84
CA PHE A 14 6.31 1.57 10.94
C PHE A 14 6.65 1.05 9.55
N GLU A 15 7.82 0.45 9.40
CA GLU A 15 8.29 -0.17 8.14
C GLU A 15 7.35 -1.30 7.67
N ARG A 16 6.72 -2.02 8.60
CA ARG A 16 5.81 -3.12 8.30
C ARG A 16 4.52 -3.01 9.09
N CYS A 17 3.41 -3.38 8.44
CA CYS A 17 2.09 -3.41 9.07
C CYS A 17 2.04 -4.28 10.33
N ILE A 18 2.82 -5.37 10.37
CA ILE A 18 2.87 -6.29 11.51
C ILE A 18 3.49 -5.67 12.76
N ASP A 19 4.43 -4.74 12.59
CA ASP A 19 5.09 -4.06 13.70
C ASP A 19 4.17 -3.03 14.33
N PHE A 20 3.36 -2.35 13.51
CA PHE A 20 2.27 -1.52 13.98
C PHE A 20 1.24 -2.34 14.76
N ALA A 21 0.78 -3.48 14.21
CA ALA A 21 -0.19 -4.36 14.87
C ALA A 21 0.33 -4.88 16.21
N ARG A 22 1.61 -5.28 16.28
CA ARG A 22 2.27 -5.70 17.52
C ARG A 22 2.37 -4.57 18.54
N ALA A 23 2.76 -3.37 18.11
CA ALA A 23 2.85 -2.19 18.97
C ALA A 23 1.47 -1.73 19.50
N LEU A 24 0.42 -1.93 18.70
CA LEU A 24 -0.96 -1.63 19.10
C LEU A 24 -1.48 -2.66 20.11
N ALA A 25 -1.30 -3.94 19.85
CA ALA A 25 -1.68 -5.04 20.74
C ALA A 25 -1.04 -4.91 22.14
N ASN A 26 0.25 -4.55 22.18
CA ASN A 26 0.97 -4.31 23.43
C ASN A 26 0.39 -3.12 24.23
N ARG A 27 -0.18 -2.11 23.55
CA ARG A 27 -0.77 -0.93 24.20
C ARG A 27 -2.21 -1.17 24.66
N THR A 28 -2.97 -1.99 23.93
CA THR A 28 -4.36 -2.31 24.25
C THR A 28 -4.52 -3.47 25.24
N GLY A 29 -3.41 -4.14 25.61
CA GLY A 29 -3.45 -5.31 26.47
C GLY A 29 -4.09 -6.54 25.82
N MET A 30 -4.39 -6.48 24.52
CA MET A 30 -4.89 -7.60 23.75
C MET A 30 -3.69 -8.46 23.33
N VAL A 31 -3.28 -9.40 24.18
CA VAL A 31 -2.41 -10.49 23.76
C VAL A 31 -3.22 -11.29 22.75
N ALA A 32 -2.92 -11.14 21.46
CA ALA A 32 -3.38 -12.07 20.45
C ALA A 32 -2.88 -13.46 20.87
N PRO A 33 -3.75 -14.45 21.15
CA PRO A 33 -3.27 -15.80 21.38
C PRO A 33 -2.54 -16.21 20.11
N ALA A 34 -1.26 -16.54 20.26
CA ALA A 34 -0.50 -17.17 19.20
C ALA A 34 -1.35 -18.35 18.70
N LEU A 35 -1.65 -18.32 17.39
CA LEU A 35 -2.29 -19.41 16.68
C LEU A 35 -1.66 -20.73 17.13
N GLY A 36 -2.52 -21.64 17.55
CA GLY A 36 -2.22 -22.80 18.38
C GLY A 36 -0.97 -23.58 17.98
N VAL A 37 0.06 -23.45 18.81
CA VAL A 37 1.10 -24.47 18.96
C VAL A 37 0.88 -25.10 20.33
N ASP A 38 0.48 -26.36 20.32
CA ASP A 38 0.27 -27.20 21.49
C ASP A 38 1.44 -27.09 22.49
N PRO A 39 1.19 -26.79 23.78
CA PRO A 39 2.22 -26.85 24.82
C PRO A 39 2.59 -28.29 25.22
N HIS A 40 2.16 -29.31 24.46
CA HIS A 40 2.45 -30.73 24.72
C HIS A 40 3.15 -31.46 23.56
N ALA A 41 3.87 -30.74 22.70
CA ALA A 41 4.72 -31.35 21.67
C ALA A 41 5.89 -32.14 22.31
N THR A 42 5.65 -33.45 22.45
CA THR A 42 6.59 -34.58 22.54
C THR A 42 8.00 -34.26 23.04
N MET A 43 8.22 -34.45 24.34
CA MET A 43 9.55 -34.52 24.92
C MET A 43 10.30 -35.79 24.43
N PRO A 44 11.58 -35.71 24.06
CA PRO A 44 12.39 -36.90 23.81
C PRO A 44 12.60 -37.67 25.12
N ALA A 45 12.36 -38.98 25.08
CA ALA A 45 12.59 -39.89 26.19
C ALA A 45 14.08 -39.94 26.56
N GLN A 46 14.38 -39.79 27.86
CA GLN A 46 15.73 -39.98 28.38
C GLN A 46 16.05 -41.47 28.38
N ALA A 47 17.02 -41.89 27.56
CA ALA A 47 17.51 -43.26 27.60
C ALA A 47 18.33 -43.49 28.88
N ALA A 48 18.00 -44.56 29.60
CA ALA A 48 18.66 -44.95 30.84
C ALA A 48 20.17 -45.21 30.62
N ALA A 49 21.01 -44.56 31.44
CA ALA A 49 22.44 -44.79 31.48
C ALA A 49 22.74 -46.10 32.24
N GLY A 50 23.23 -47.12 31.53
CA GLY A 50 23.88 -48.29 32.12
C GLY A 50 25.41 -48.16 32.02
N PRO A 51 26.19 -48.44 33.08
CA PRO A 51 27.64 -48.34 33.03
C PRO A 51 28.27 -49.65 32.57
N ARG A 52 29.34 -49.56 31.77
CA ARG A 52 30.58 -50.33 31.99
C ARG A 52 31.71 -49.89 31.03
N HIS A 53 32.71 -49.29 31.66
CA HIS A 53 34.11 -49.09 31.30
C HIS A 53 34.58 -49.46 29.89
N ALA A 54 34.93 -48.42 29.11
CA ALA A 54 36.00 -48.49 28.13
C ALA A 54 36.96 -47.30 28.34
N LYS A 55 38.25 -47.64 28.41
CA LYS A 55 39.43 -46.77 28.63
C LYS A 55 39.41 -45.51 27.74
N PRO A 56 39.73 -44.31 28.23
CA PRO A 56 40.00 -43.19 27.34
C PRO A 56 41.43 -43.29 26.83
N ASP A 57 41.62 -43.86 25.64
CA ASP A 57 42.86 -43.65 24.90
C ASP A 57 42.90 -42.20 24.40
N ARG A 58 43.96 -41.50 24.82
CA ARG A 58 44.32 -40.16 24.41
C ARG A 58 44.66 -40.15 22.91
N ALA A 59 43.65 -40.01 22.06
CA ALA A 59 43.86 -39.77 20.62
C ALA A 59 42.69 -39.01 19.96
N ALA A 60 42.07 -38.06 20.66
CA ALA A 60 40.92 -37.30 20.14
C ALA A 60 41.22 -35.80 20.00
N ALA A 61 42.21 -35.43 19.20
CA ALA A 61 42.50 -34.02 18.90
C ALA A 61 42.48 -33.66 17.40
N ARG A 62 42.54 -34.62 16.47
CA ARG A 62 42.69 -34.31 15.03
C ARG A 62 41.41 -34.43 14.19
N SER A 63 40.35 -35.08 14.69
CA SER A 63 39.08 -35.27 13.94
C SER A 63 38.02 -34.20 14.18
N ARG A 64 38.09 -33.43 15.28
CA ARG A 64 37.13 -32.35 15.57
C ARG A 64 37.31 -31.13 14.66
N GLY A 65 38.55 -30.81 14.25
CA GLY A 65 38.83 -29.69 13.36
C GLY A 65 38.26 -29.86 11.95
N ARG A 66 38.25 -31.10 11.44
CA ARG A 66 37.70 -31.40 10.11
C ARG A 66 36.18 -31.30 10.08
N ASN A 67 35.50 -31.72 11.14
CA ASN A 67 34.04 -31.63 11.22
C ASN A 67 33.56 -30.17 11.31
N LEU A 68 34.31 -29.31 12.03
CA LEU A 68 34.02 -27.87 12.09
C LEU A 68 34.25 -27.16 10.75
N ALA A 69 35.30 -27.54 10.01
CA ALA A 69 35.56 -26.98 8.68
C ALA A 69 34.46 -27.33 7.67
N VAL A 70 33.95 -28.57 7.71
CA VAL A 70 32.85 -29.01 6.84
C VAL A 70 31.54 -28.27 7.17
N VAL A 71 31.21 -28.11 8.46
CA VAL A 71 30.03 -27.36 8.89
C VAL A 71 30.11 -25.90 8.47
N ALA A 72 31.27 -25.26 8.61
CA ALA A 72 31.49 -23.88 8.19
C ALA A 72 31.32 -23.71 6.66
N LEU A 73 31.84 -24.65 5.86
CA LEU A 73 31.69 -24.64 4.40
C LEU A 73 30.21 -24.76 3.99
N VAL A 74 29.47 -25.68 4.62
CA VAL A 74 28.04 -25.88 4.32
C VAL A 74 27.22 -24.63 4.68
N LEU A 75 27.48 -24.03 5.84
CA LEU A 75 26.82 -22.78 6.23
C LEU A 75 27.12 -21.63 5.27
N ALA A 76 28.38 -21.51 4.81
CA ALA A 76 28.75 -20.50 3.82
C ALA A 76 28.01 -20.71 2.49
N LEU A 77 27.89 -21.95 2.02
CA LEU A 77 27.14 -22.27 0.79
C LEU A 77 25.64 -21.97 0.94
N VAL A 78 25.04 -22.29 2.09
CA VAL A 78 23.64 -21.95 2.38
C VAL A 78 23.43 -20.44 2.41
N ALA A 79 24.35 -19.69 3.02
CA ALA A 79 24.28 -18.24 3.06
C ALA A 79 24.36 -17.63 1.64
N VAL A 80 25.28 -18.12 0.79
CA VAL A 80 25.40 -17.67 -0.61
C VAL A 80 24.17 -18.05 -1.43
N ALA A 81 23.61 -19.25 -1.24
CA ALA A 81 22.39 -19.67 -1.91
C ALA A 81 21.19 -18.82 -1.47
N ALA A 82 21.10 -18.46 -0.18
CA ALA A 82 20.05 -17.60 0.34
C ALA A 82 20.18 -16.16 -0.18
N THR A 83 21.39 -15.58 -0.25
CA THR A 83 21.58 -14.24 -0.81
C THR A 83 21.27 -14.21 -2.29
N LEU A 84 21.72 -15.21 -3.07
CA LEU A 84 21.34 -15.36 -4.47
C LEU A 84 19.84 -15.51 -4.62
N PHE A 85 19.18 -16.34 -3.80
CA PHE A 85 17.74 -16.51 -3.86
C PHE A 85 16.99 -15.20 -3.60
N VAL A 86 17.42 -14.40 -2.61
CA VAL A 86 16.83 -13.08 -2.35
C VAL A 86 17.05 -12.14 -3.53
N VAL A 87 18.26 -12.04 -4.07
CA VAL A 87 18.57 -11.15 -5.20
C VAL A 87 17.84 -11.57 -6.49
N LEU A 88 17.73 -12.87 -6.75
CA LEU A 88 17.02 -13.39 -7.93
C LEU A 88 15.49 -13.37 -7.77
N ARG A 89 14.97 -13.24 -6.55
CA ARG A 89 13.53 -13.16 -6.25
C ARG A 89 13.07 -11.76 -5.85
N ASP A 90 13.99 -10.80 -5.80
CA ASP A 90 13.68 -9.37 -5.71
C ASP A 90 13.16 -8.92 -7.10
N GLU A 91 12.01 -9.46 -7.49
CA GLU A 91 11.15 -8.76 -8.44
C GLU A 91 10.76 -7.47 -7.71
N PRO A 92 11.19 -6.29 -8.18
CA PRO A 92 10.78 -5.04 -7.56
C PRO A 92 9.26 -5.09 -7.50
N ALA A 93 8.71 -4.92 -6.30
CA ALA A 93 7.26 -4.88 -6.11
C ALA A 93 6.72 -3.93 -7.19
N LYS A 94 5.93 -4.47 -8.13
CA LYS A 94 5.22 -3.63 -9.09
C LYS A 94 4.43 -2.66 -8.23
N THR A 95 4.88 -1.41 -8.21
CA THR A 95 4.03 -0.32 -7.78
C THR A 95 2.89 -0.35 -8.77
N ASP A 96 1.78 -0.99 -8.39
CA ASP A 96 0.50 -0.75 -9.02
C ASP A 96 0.25 0.74 -8.83
N THR A 97 0.70 1.53 -9.80
CA THR A 97 0.36 2.93 -9.91
C THR A 97 -1.15 2.94 -10.06
N VAL A 98 -1.84 3.28 -8.97
CA VAL A 98 -3.28 3.51 -9.01
C VAL A 98 -3.51 4.57 -10.07
N ALA A 99 -4.08 4.15 -11.20
CA ALA A 99 -4.39 5.05 -12.29
C ALA A 99 -5.42 6.07 -11.75
N VAL A 100 -5.04 7.35 -11.76
CA VAL A 100 -5.95 8.43 -11.37
C VAL A 100 -6.74 8.81 -12.62
N PRO A 101 -8.08 8.81 -12.57
CA PRO A 101 -8.89 9.09 -13.74
C PRO A 101 -8.77 10.54 -14.18
N VAL A 102 -8.91 10.78 -15.48
CA VAL A 102 -9.05 12.12 -16.06
C VAL A 102 -10.51 12.51 -16.01
N VAL A 103 -10.82 13.65 -15.37
CA VAL A 103 -12.19 14.03 -15.02
C VAL A 103 -12.53 15.45 -15.46
N VAL A 104 -13.82 15.70 -15.69
CA VAL A 104 -14.35 17.02 -15.99
C VAL A 104 -15.00 17.64 -14.75
N VAL A 105 -14.62 18.87 -14.41
CA VAL A 105 -15.24 19.60 -13.29
C VAL A 105 -16.73 19.82 -13.57
N GLY A 106 -17.56 19.54 -12.57
CA GLY A 106 -19.02 19.60 -12.68
C GLY A 106 -19.66 18.32 -13.23
N ALA A 107 -18.90 17.34 -13.72
CA ALA A 107 -19.43 16.04 -14.09
C ALA A 107 -19.78 15.20 -12.84
N ASP A 108 -20.64 14.19 -13.02
CA ASP A 108 -21.03 13.28 -11.96
C ASP A 108 -19.84 12.44 -11.49
N CYS A 109 -19.79 12.15 -10.21
CA CYS A 109 -18.73 11.33 -9.63
C CYS A 109 -19.29 10.22 -8.74
N GLY A 110 -18.59 9.09 -8.68
CA GLY A 110 -19.11 7.88 -8.03
C GLY A 110 -18.86 7.81 -6.52
N THR A 111 -17.66 8.16 -6.06
CA THR A 111 -17.24 7.95 -4.66
C THR A 111 -16.81 9.27 -4.05
N LEU A 112 -17.52 9.75 -3.02
CA LEU A 112 -17.13 10.94 -2.26
C LEU A 112 -15.67 10.88 -1.82
N GLY A 113 -14.95 11.97 -2.07
CA GLY A 113 -13.53 12.08 -1.76
C GLY A 113 -12.60 11.36 -2.73
N ALA A 114 -13.11 10.71 -3.78
CA ALA A 114 -12.28 10.20 -4.86
C ALA A 114 -11.46 11.35 -5.46
N ALA A 115 -10.23 11.04 -5.88
CA ALA A 115 -9.35 11.97 -6.54
C ALA A 115 -9.32 11.69 -8.05
N GLY A 116 -9.31 12.75 -8.84
CA GLY A 116 -9.12 12.74 -10.28
C GLY A 116 -8.15 13.84 -10.70
N ILE A 117 -7.77 13.86 -11.96
CA ILE A 117 -7.00 14.94 -12.58
C ILE A 117 -7.80 15.52 -13.74
N THR A 118 -7.84 16.84 -13.92
CA THR A 118 -8.46 17.42 -15.11
C THR A 118 -7.53 17.27 -16.32
N GLU A 119 -8.03 17.49 -17.53
CA GLU A 119 -7.19 17.57 -18.75
C GLU A 119 -6.05 18.59 -18.61
N GLN A 120 -6.27 19.66 -17.83
CA GLN A 120 -5.28 20.70 -17.53
C GLN A 120 -4.32 20.30 -16.41
N ARG A 121 -4.37 19.04 -15.96
CA ARG A 121 -3.59 18.46 -14.86
C ARG A 121 -3.83 19.14 -13.51
N ALA A 122 -4.99 19.78 -13.33
CA ALA A 122 -5.42 20.24 -12.01
C ALA A 122 -5.97 19.06 -11.21
N GLN A 123 -5.73 19.02 -9.91
CA GLN A 123 -6.32 17.98 -9.07
C GLN A 123 -7.80 18.29 -8.83
N ALA A 124 -8.64 17.27 -8.94
CA ALA A 124 -10.06 17.34 -8.68
C ALA A 124 -10.48 16.27 -7.67
N TYR A 125 -11.60 16.52 -6.99
CA TYR A 125 -12.15 15.70 -5.93
C TYR A 125 -13.65 15.53 -6.13
N CYS A 126 -14.15 14.33 -5.87
CA CYS A 126 -15.59 14.10 -5.85
C CYS A 126 -16.17 14.71 -4.57
N ALA A 127 -16.98 15.75 -4.71
CA ALA A 127 -17.51 16.54 -3.61
C ALA A 127 -19.04 16.62 -3.66
N LYS A 128 -19.67 16.75 -2.49
CA LYS A 128 -21.12 16.84 -2.34
C LYS A 128 -21.59 18.28 -2.56
N VAL A 129 -22.70 18.48 -3.26
CA VAL A 129 -23.36 19.79 -3.34
C VAL A 129 -24.14 20.05 -2.05
N SER A 130 -23.89 21.20 -1.41
CA SER A 130 -24.53 21.53 -0.14
C SER A 130 -26.06 21.56 -0.26
N GLY A 131 -26.75 20.81 0.61
CA GLY A 131 -28.21 20.75 0.65
C GLY A 131 -28.87 19.87 -0.42
N SER A 132 -28.10 19.04 -1.12
CA SER A 132 -28.61 17.97 -2.01
C SER A 132 -27.78 16.69 -1.87
N ASP A 133 -28.21 15.59 -2.47
CA ASP A 133 -27.41 14.34 -2.55
C ASP A 133 -26.57 14.23 -3.82
N GLN A 134 -26.54 15.29 -4.63
CA GLN A 134 -25.74 15.34 -5.85
C GLN A 134 -24.25 15.45 -5.51
N GLN A 135 -23.42 14.68 -6.23
CA GLN A 135 -21.98 14.66 -6.08
C GLN A 135 -21.34 14.94 -7.43
N LEU A 136 -20.42 15.90 -7.46
CA LEU A 136 -19.80 16.37 -8.68
C LEU A 136 -18.29 16.44 -8.50
N TRP A 137 -17.55 16.28 -9.59
CA TRP A 137 -16.13 16.60 -9.61
C TRP A 137 -15.90 18.09 -9.38
N SER A 138 -15.02 18.44 -8.44
CA SER A 138 -14.67 19.81 -8.08
C SER A 138 -13.16 19.98 -7.94
N LEU A 139 -12.63 21.17 -8.23
CA LEU A 139 -11.24 21.53 -7.91
C LEU A 139 -10.98 21.65 -6.40
N TYR A 140 -12.04 21.70 -5.59
CA TYR A 140 -11.96 21.81 -4.15
C TYR A 140 -12.37 20.49 -3.48
N SER A 141 -11.70 20.15 -2.38
CA SER A 141 -11.97 18.92 -1.63
C SER A 141 -13.11 19.02 -0.62
N SER A 142 -13.67 20.22 -0.44
CA SER A 142 -14.81 20.49 0.44
C SER A 142 -16.13 20.41 -0.30
N ASP A 143 -17.24 20.42 0.44
CA ASP A 143 -18.57 20.54 -0.14
C ASP A 143 -18.68 21.74 -1.11
N ILE A 144 -19.43 21.52 -2.18
CA ILE A 144 -19.68 22.50 -3.23
C ILE A 144 -20.84 23.37 -2.79
N ALA A 145 -20.59 24.66 -2.59
CA ALA A 145 -21.64 25.62 -2.30
C ALA A 145 -22.69 25.62 -3.41
N LYS A 146 -23.98 25.54 -3.05
CA LYS A 146 -25.06 25.53 -4.03
C LYS A 146 -25.07 26.86 -4.80
N PRO A 147 -24.93 26.84 -6.15
CA PRO A 147 -25.00 28.05 -6.96
C PRO A 147 -26.35 28.75 -6.81
N THR A 148 -26.35 30.09 -6.84
CA THR A 148 -27.57 30.91 -6.69
C THR A 148 -28.26 31.21 -8.03
N GLY A 149 -27.68 30.84 -9.16
CA GLY A 149 -28.27 31.04 -10.49
C GLY A 149 -29.37 30.02 -10.82
N THR A 150 -30.21 30.32 -11.81
CA THR A 150 -31.32 29.48 -12.27
C THR A 150 -30.92 28.40 -13.28
N GLY A 151 -29.63 28.26 -13.59
CA GLY A 151 -29.12 27.27 -14.55
C GLY A 151 -28.89 25.89 -13.94
N ASP A 152 -28.39 24.96 -14.75
CA ASP A 152 -27.99 23.63 -14.30
C ASP A 152 -26.79 23.68 -13.34
N VAL A 153 -26.88 23.00 -12.20
CA VAL A 153 -25.89 23.08 -11.11
C VAL A 153 -24.51 22.58 -11.56
N PRO A 154 -24.36 21.36 -12.16
CA PRO A 154 -23.17 20.90 -12.85
C PRO A 154 -22.44 21.96 -13.67
N VAL A 155 -23.18 22.60 -14.60
CA VAL A 155 -22.63 23.60 -15.51
C VAL A 155 -22.19 24.86 -14.77
N GLN A 156 -22.99 25.33 -13.81
CA GLN A 156 -22.62 26.49 -12.98
C GLN A 156 -21.35 26.24 -12.18
N VAL A 157 -21.18 25.04 -11.61
CA VAL A 157 -19.97 24.65 -10.88
C VAL A 157 -18.75 24.64 -11.81
N CYS A 158 -18.88 24.05 -12.99
CA CYS A 158 -17.81 24.05 -14.00
C CYS A 158 -17.36 25.47 -14.36
N VAL A 159 -18.29 26.35 -14.74
CA VAL A 159 -17.98 27.74 -15.13
C VAL A 159 -17.29 28.49 -13.99
N GLN A 160 -17.81 28.38 -12.76
CA GLN A 160 -17.27 29.10 -11.61
C GLN A 160 -15.85 28.67 -11.24
N GLN A 161 -15.53 27.38 -11.35
CA GLN A 161 -14.25 26.84 -10.89
C GLN A 161 -13.17 26.84 -11.98
N THR A 162 -13.57 26.72 -13.25
CA THR A 162 -12.62 26.60 -14.37
C THR A 162 -12.53 27.86 -15.24
N ASN A 163 -13.47 28.80 -15.07
CA ASN A 163 -13.60 29.99 -15.93
C ASN A 163 -13.81 29.65 -17.43
N ARG A 164 -14.34 28.46 -17.73
CA ARG A 164 -14.76 28.02 -19.07
C ARG A 164 -16.12 28.64 -19.44
N SER A 165 -16.45 28.61 -20.74
CA SER A 165 -17.78 29.07 -21.20
C SER A 165 -18.88 28.08 -20.80
N GLN A 166 -20.13 28.55 -20.72
CA GLN A 166 -21.27 27.71 -20.36
C GLN A 166 -21.52 26.57 -21.36
N ALA A 167 -21.42 26.87 -22.66
CA ALA A 167 -21.63 25.89 -23.73
C ALA A 167 -20.55 24.79 -23.71
N ASP A 168 -19.31 25.19 -23.48
CA ASP A 168 -18.17 24.29 -23.31
C ASP A 168 -18.37 23.36 -22.12
N CYS A 169 -18.72 23.89 -20.95
CA CYS A 169 -19.00 23.09 -19.76
C CYS A 169 -20.14 22.12 -19.99
N GLN A 170 -21.25 22.57 -20.59
CA GLN A 170 -22.39 21.71 -20.86
C GLN A 170 -22.03 20.55 -21.79
N GLY A 171 -21.26 20.82 -22.86
CA GLY A 171 -20.81 19.80 -23.79
C GLY A 171 -19.88 18.79 -23.15
N ASP A 172 -18.90 19.25 -22.36
CA ASP A 172 -17.90 18.38 -21.75
C ASP A 172 -18.50 17.50 -20.65
N ILE A 173 -19.34 18.07 -19.80
CA ILE A 173 -20.07 17.33 -18.75
C ILE A 173 -20.95 16.24 -19.36
N ALA A 174 -21.69 16.57 -20.43
CA ALA A 174 -22.56 15.59 -21.08
C ALA A 174 -21.78 14.41 -21.69
N ARG A 175 -20.59 14.66 -22.25
CA ARG A 175 -19.72 13.60 -22.79
C ARG A 175 -19.11 12.75 -21.68
N GLU A 176 -18.56 13.38 -20.65
CA GLU A 176 -17.97 12.71 -19.49
C GLU A 176 -19.00 11.82 -18.78
N ASN A 177 -20.22 12.31 -18.55
CA ASN A 177 -21.27 11.52 -17.89
C ASN A 177 -21.78 10.36 -18.76
N ALA A 178 -21.63 10.43 -20.08
CA ALA A 178 -22.02 9.36 -21.00
C ALA A 178 -20.95 8.24 -21.07
N ASP A 179 -19.67 8.61 -20.96
CA ASP A 179 -18.53 7.68 -20.91
C ASP A 179 -17.41 8.23 -20.01
N PRO A 180 -17.44 7.92 -18.70
CA PRO A 180 -16.47 8.43 -17.72
C PRO A 180 -15.03 7.91 -17.91
N SER A 181 -14.82 6.96 -18.83
CA SER A 181 -13.51 6.37 -19.11
C SER A 181 -12.88 6.88 -20.40
N ALA A 182 -13.61 7.68 -21.18
CA ALA A 182 -13.15 8.19 -22.47
C ALA A 182 -11.82 8.97 -22.35
N ASN A 183 -11.68 9.74 -21.27
CA ASN A 183 -10.52 10.62 -21.06
C ASN A 183 -9.31 9.91 -20.40
N ASP A 184 -9.51 8.74 -19.79
CA ASP A 184 -8.44 7.99 -19.12
C ASP A 184 -7.39 7.45 -20.10
N THR A 185 -7.83 7.15 -21.34
CA THR A 185 -6.95 6.63 -22.39
C THR A 185 -5.96 7.67 -22.91
N LEU A 186 -6.37 8.95 -22.94
CA LEU A 186 -5.54 10.09 -23.39
C LEU A 186 -4.39 10.41 -22.43
N ALA A 187 -4.58 10.19 -21.12
CA ALA A 187 -3.52 10.43 -20.13
C ALA A 187 -2.36 9.44 -20.24
N ASN A 188 -2.61 8.21 -20.69
CA ASN A 188 -1.60 7.16 -20.74
C ASN A 188 -0.60 7.33 -21.91
N ASP A 189 -0.96 8.10 -22.93
CA ASP A 189 -0.14 8.32 -24.13
C ASP A 189 0.76 9.57 -24.05
N THR A 190 0.67 10.37 -22.98
CA THR A 190 1.50 11.59 -22.83
C THR A 190 2.72 11.31 -21.95
N PRO A 191 3.96 11.33 -22.48
CA PRO A 191 5.15 11.09 -21.68
C PRO A 191 5.26 12.14 -20.56
N ALA A 192 5.64 11.68 -19.36
CA ALA A 192 5.89 12.54 -18.22
C ALA A 192 6.96 13.60 -18.58
N PRO A 193 6.82 14.85 -18.11
CA PRO A 193 7.86 15.87 -18.33
C PRO A 193 9.16 15.41 -17.68
N THR A 194 10.20 15.22 -18.48
CA THR A 194 11.57 15.04 -18.00
C THR A 194 11.98 16.30 -17.26
N SER A 195 12.23 16.16 -15.94
CA SER A 195 12.87 17.20 -15.14
C SER A 195 14.34 17.34 -15.50
#